data_AF-A0A359DBN5-F1
#
_entry.id   AF-A0A359DBN5-F1
#
_cell.length_a   1.000
_cell.length_b   1.000
_cell.length_c   1.000
_cell.angle_alpha   90.00
_cell.angle_beta   90.00
_cell.angle_gamma   90.00
#
_symmetry.space_group_name_H-M   'P 1'
#
loop_
_entity.id
_entity.type
_entity.pdbx_description
1 polymer ?
#
loop_
_entity_poly.entity_id
_entity_poly.type
_entity_poly.pdbx_seq_one_letter_code
_entity_poly.pdbx_strand_id
1 'polypeptide(L)' 'MRHPLIIDRSQDQHFMREALALAAEGAALGEVPVGAVLVQDGVVV' A
#
# COMPACT_ATOMS: atom_id res chain seq x y z
N MET A 1 0.22 -18.12 20.36
CA MET A 1 -1.15 -17.59 20.21
C MET A 1 -1.06 -16.33 19.37
N ARG A 2 -1.71 -16.26 18.20
CA ARG A 2 -1.76 -15.03 17.39
C ARG A 2 -2.80 -14.10 18.00
N HIS A 3 -2.37 -12.99 18.57
CA HIS A 3 -3.28 -11.93 18.98
C HIS A 3 -3.87 -11.28 17.73
N PRO A 4 -5.18 -11.01 17.69
CA PRO A 4 -5.76 -10.26 16.59
C PRO A 4 -5.13 -8.86 16.56
N LEU A 5 -4.48 -8.52 15.46
CA LEU A 5 -4.00 -7.16 15.22
C LEU A 5 -5.23 -6.29 14.93
N ILE A 6 -5.45 -5.27 15.76
CA ILE A 6 -6.42 -4.23 15.45
C ILE A 6 -5.79 -3.38 14.35
N ILE A 7 -6.32 -3.49 13.13
CA ILE A 7 -5.88 -2.67 12.00
C ILE A 7 -6.71 -1.39 11.99
N ASP A 8 -6.04 -0.26 12.16
CA ASP A 8 -6.66 1.05 11.95
C ASP A 8 -6.88 1.29 10.45
N ARG A 9 -8.14 1.07 10.03
CA ARG A 9 -8.55 1.22 8.63
C ARG A 9 -8.71 2.67 8.19
N SER A 10 -8.62 3.66 9.10
CA SER A 10 -8.77 5.07 8.73
C SER A 10 -7.68 5.54 7.75
N GLN A 11 -6.53 4.87 7.76
CA GLN A 11 -5.38 5.16 6.91
C GLN A 11 -5.34 4.33 5.61
N ASP A 12 -6.24 3.35 5.43
CA ASP A 12 -6.25 2.45 4.25
C ASP A 12 -6.24 3.26 2.94
N GLN A 13 -7.04 4.32 2.85
CA GLN A 13 -7.11 5.16 1.65
C GLN A 13 -5.82 5.95 1.39
N HIS A 14 -5.11 6.35 2.45
CA HIS A 14 -3.85 7.07 2.31
C HIS A 14 -2.79 6.16 1.69
N PHE A 15 -2.60 4.96 2.25
CA PHE A 15 -1.64 3.98 1.72
C PHE A 15 -2.05 3.42 0.36
N MET A 16 -3.35 3.26 0.10
CA MET A 16 -3.82 2.85 -1.23
C MET A 16 -3.50 3.88 -2.31
N ARG A 17 -3.56 5.19 -2.00
CA ARG A 17 -3.14 6.23 -2.96
C ARG A 17 -1.65 6.11 -3.30
N GLU A 18 -0.81 5.75 -2.34
CA GLU A 18 0.62 5.51 -2.60
C GLU A 18 0.83 4.26 -3.46
N ALA A 19 0.15 3.15 -3.17
CA ALA A 19 0.19 1.96 -4.00
C ALA A 19 -0.28 2.24 -5.45
N LEU A 20 -1.30 3.07 -5.63
CA LEU A 20 -1.78 3.47 -6.95
C LEU A 20 -0.77 4.37 -7.69
N ALA A 21 -0.04 5.23 -6.98
CA ALA A 21 1.03 6.02 -7.58
C ALA A 21 2.15 5.09 -8.12
N LEU A 22 2.57 4.10 -7.33
CA LEU A 22 3.53 3.08 -7.77
C LEU A 22 3.01 2.27 -8.97
N ALA A 23 1.72 1.92 -8.98
CA ALA A 23 1.10 1.24 -10.12
C ALA A 23 1.15 2.10 -11.40
N ALA A 24 0.99 3.42 -11.28
CA ALA A 24 1.07 4.35 -12.41
C ALA A 24 2.49 4.44 -12.97
N GLU A 25 3.54 4.33 -12.14
CA GLU A 25 4.93 4.25 -12.61
C GLU A 25 5.15 3.01 -13.48
N GLY A 26 4.69 1.84 -13.04
CA GLY A 26 4.72 0.61 -13.85
C GLY A 26 3.97 0.78 -15.17
N ALA A 27 2.80 1.42 -15.14
CA ALA A 27 2.03 1.73 -16.35
C ALA A 27 2.82 2.61 -17.34
N ALA A 28 3.54 3.62 -16.83
CA ALA A 28 4.35 4.54 -17.64
C ALA A 28 5.53 3.82 -18.32
N LEU A 29 6.00 2.71 -17.75
CA LEU A 29 7.03 1.84 -18.33
C LEU A 29 6.47 0.78 -19.28
N GLY A 30 5.13 0.72 -19.45
CA GLY A 30 4.46 -0.29 -20.27
C GLY A 30 4.30 -1.65 -19.59
N GLU A 31 4.51 -1.73 -18.27
CA GLU A 31 4.27 -2.94 -17.48
C GLU A 31 2.79 -3.07 -17.06
N VAL A 32 2.45 -4.21 -16.45
CA VAL A 32 1.15 -4.39 -15.81
C VAL A 32 1.08 -3.44 -14.60
N PRO A 33 0.05 -2.59 -14.48
CA PRO A 33 0.01 -1.53 -13.46
C PRO A 33 -0.39 -2.09 -12.09
N VAL A 34 0.56 -2.71 -11.40
CA VAL A 34 0.41 -3.22 -10.03
C VAL A 34 1.40 -2.50 -9.13
N GLY A 35 0.90 -1.90 -8.05
CA GLY A 35 1.72 -1.30 -7.01
C GLY A 35 1.36 -1.87 -5.64
N ALA A 36 2.32 -1.86 -4.72
CA ALA A 36 2.18 -2.40 -3.38
C ALA A 36 2.96 -1.54 -2.38
N VAL A 37 2.42 -1.44 -1.16
CA VAL A 37 3.10 -0.82 -0.02
C VAL A 37 3.00 -1.77 1.18
N LEU A 38 4.10 -1.93 1.91
CA LEU A 38 4.12 -2.61 3.20
C LEU A 38 4.13 -1.55 4.29
N VAL A 39 3.20 -1.64 5.24
CA VAL A 39 3.07 -0.64 6.32
C VAL A 39 3.32 -1.31 7.65
N GLN A 40 4.26 -0.74 8.41
CA GLN A 40 4.56 -1.12 9.79
C GLN A 40 4.49 0.13 10.66
N ASP A 41 3.68 0.07 11.73
CA ASP A 41 3.55 1.17 12.70
C ASP A 41 3.22 2.53 12.07
N GLY A 42 2.40 2.52 11.01
CA GLY A 42 2.00 3.73 10.27
C GLY A 42 3.03 4.26 9.27
N VAL A 43 4.12 3.53 9.05
CA VAL A 43 5.22 3.91 8.15
C VAL A 43 5.36 2.88 7.02
N VAL A 44 5.58 3.35 5.81
CA VAL A 44 5.91 2.48 4.66
C VAL A 44 7.35 1.99 4.78
N VAL A 45 7.58 0.68 4.61
CA VAL A 45 8.88 -0.01 4.78
C VAL A 45 9.26 -0.88 3.58
#